data_AF-A0A2T0MCD9-F1
#
_entry.id   AF-A0A2T0MCD9-F1
#
_cell.length_a   1.000
_cell.length_b   1.000
_cell.length_c   1.000
_cell.angle_alpha   90.00
_cell.angle_beta   90.00
_cell.angle_gamma   90.00
#
_symmetry.space_group_name_H-M   'P 1'
#
loop_
_entity.id
_entity.type
_entity.pdbx_description
1 polymer ?
#
loop_
_entity_poly.entity_id
_entity_poly.type
_entity_poly.pdbx_seq_one_letter_code
_entity_poly.pdbx_strand_id
1 'polypeptide(L)'
;MNPSWQNIHKQFALNGVSHSKEALLEVAYSLIKEGKDFEKPIGDFLLDWCSPKPSLDVYTSGSTGAPKKITLQKSQMLNSAMATGQYFGLEAGNTALLCLPVSSIAGKMMLVRAMVLGLRLDYVMPSSRPLLHTSCTYDFCAMVPLQAEKSLEKIGDIKTLILGGAAISFSLEKKLKKAPSRVFETYGMTETITHVAVRQVSPTTDNDFKLLPFVEISQDDRQCLVLKAPKVSSNPVVTNDLVELTSKTSFKWLGRYDNVINSGGIKLIPEQIEKKLSSMVENRFFVIGVPDETLGQKLILVVEGEVKTNNLSQAIAKSPLLGKYEIPKEIFSTKKFIETKTGKVQRDKTLDLIKNSFP
;
A
#
# COMPACT_ATOMS: atom_id res chain seq x y z
N MET A 1 -25.52 -15.72 -13.10
CA MET A 1 -26.04 -14.36 -12.83
C MET A 1 -24.86 -13.40 -12.93
N ASN A 2 -25.00 -12.28 -13.65
CA ASN A 2 -23.98 -11.25 -13.63
C ASN A 2 -23.87 -10.67 -12.20
N PRO A 3 -22.64 -10.47 -11.66
CA PRO A 3 -22.47 -9.88 -10.34
C PRO A 3 -23.15 -8.51 -10.25
N SER A 4 -23.88 -8.28 -9.16
CA SER A 4 -24.53 -7.00 -8.84
C SER A 4 -24.27 -6.69 -7.39
N TRP A 5 -23.99 -5.42 -7.07
CA TRP A 5 -23.75 -4.98 -5.70
C TRP A 5 -25.00 -5.11 -4.82
N GLN A 6 -26.18 -5.24 -5.44
CA GLN A 6 -27.45 -5.44 -4.75
C GLN A 6 -27.62 -6.85 -4.17
N ASN A 7 -26.84 -7.82 -4.69
CA ASN A 7 -26.91 -9.23 -4.34
C ASN A 7 -25.61 -9.68 -3.66
N ILE A 8 -25.73 -10.69 -2.81
CA ILE A 8 -24.59 -11.37 -2.18
C ILE A 8 -24.39 -12.70 -2.91
N HIS A 9 -23.14 -13.03 -3.23
CA HIS A 9 -22.84 -14.29 -3.89
C HIS A 9 -23.24 -15.48 -3.01
N LYS A 10 -23.90 -16.50 -3.57
CA LYS A 10 -24.47 -17.62 -2.79
C LYS A 10 -23.44 -18.47 -2.02
N GLN A 11 -22.19 -18.48 -2.46
CA GLN A 11 -21.09 -19.18 -1.80
C GLN A 11 -20.31 -18.31 -0.80
N PHE A 12 -20.67 -17.03 -0.66
CA PHE A 12 -20.06 -16.17 0.35
C PHE A 12 -20.32 -16.75 1.74
N ALA A 13 -19.26 -16.81 2.54
CA ALA A 13 -19.35 -17.15 3.95
C ALA A 13 -18.51 -16.17 4.77
N LEU A 14 -18.95 -15.85 5.98
CA LEU A 14 -18.24 -15.04 6.95
C LEU A 14 -17.96 -15.89 8.20
N ASN A 15 -16.70 -16.05 8.59
CA ASN A 15 -16.27 -16.92 9.68
C ASN A 15 -16.90 -18.33 9.62
N GLY A 16 -16.89 -18.93 8.42
CA GLY A 16 -17.43 -20.27 8.17
C GLY A 16 -18.96 -20.36 8.01
N VAL A 17 -19.73 -19.28 8.21
CA VAL A 17 -21.19 -19.29 8.11
C VAL A 17 -21.64 -18.65 6.80
N SER A 18 -22.52 -19.35 6.05
CA SER A 18 -23.13 -18.80 4.84
C SER A 18 -24.28 -17.87 5.20
N HIS A 19 -24.38 -16.72 4.52
CA HIS A 19 -25.40 -15.72 4.82
C HIS A 19 -26.16 -15.29 3.58
N SER A 20 -27.50 -15.23 3.69
CA SER A 20 -28.30 -14.43 2.77
C SER A 20 -28.08 -12.93 3.05
N LYS A 21 -28.62 -12.07 2.19
CA LYS A 21 -28.57 -10.61 2.41
C LYS A 21 -29.29 -10.20 3.70
N GLU A 22 -30.43 -10.84 3.98
CA GLU A 22 -31.25 -10.61 5.17
C GLU A 22 -30.52 -11.08 6.43
N ALA A 23 -29.92 -12.28 6.40
CA ALA A 23 -29.11 -12.79 7.50
C ALA A 23 -27.88 -11.92 7.78
N LEU A 24 -27.28 -11.31 6.74
CA LEU A 24 -26.17 -10.37 6.91
C LEU A 24 -26.58 -9.10 7.68
N LEU A 25 -27.83 -8.64 7.55
CA LEU A 25 -28.31 -7.50 8.33
C LEU A 25 -28.39 -7.85 9.82
N GLU A 26 -28.84 -9.05 10.16
CA GLU A 26 -28.88 -9.53 11.55
C GLU A 26 -27.48 -9.63 12.15
N VAL A 27 -26.53 -10.22 11.39
CA VAL A 27 -25.12 -10.27 11.77
C VAL A 27 -24.58 -8.85 11.99
N ALA A 28 -24.88 -7.92 11.08
CA ALA A 28 -24.43 -6.54 11.19
C ALA A 28 -24.93 -5.87 12.49
N TYR A 29 -26.21 -6.04 12.83
CA TYR A 29 -26.77 -5.52 14.09
C TYR A 29 -26.12 -6.13 15.32
N SER A 30 -25.86 -7.45 15.32
CA SER A 30 -25.16 -8.12 16.42
C SER A 30 -23.73 -7.60 16.59
N LEU A 31 -22.96 -7.46 15.50
CA LEU A 31 -21.59 -6.92 15.55
C LEU A 31 -21.53 -5.48 16.09
N ILE A 32 -22.53 -4.65 15.78
CA ILE A 32 -22.59 -3.27 16.28
C ILE A 32 -22.93 -3.22 17.78
N LYS A 33 -23.91 -4.02 18.21
CA LYS A 33 -24.42 -3.97 19.60
C LYS A 33 -23.57 -4.74 20.59
N GLU A 34 -23.07 -5.90 20.18
CA GLU A 34 -22.47 -6.91 21.07
C GLU A 34 -21.03 -7.26 20.67
N GLY A 35 -20.60 -6.87 19.47
CA GLY A 35 -19.24 -7.11 18.98
C GLY A 35 -18.17 -6.28 19.68
N LYS A 36 -16.93 -6.75 19.55
CA LYS A 36 -15.72 -6.03 19.99
C LYS A 36 -15.55 -4.74 19.19
N ASP A 37 -14.74 -3.80 19.70
CA ASP A 37 -14.58 -2.50 19.06
C ASP A 37 -14.09 -2.54 17.61
N PHE A 38 -13.30 -3.55 17.23
CA PHE A 38 -12.86 -3.70 15.84
C PHE A 38 -13.92 -4.34 14.92
N GLU A 39 -14.95 -4.98 15.50
CA GLU A 39 -16.05 -5.64 14.80
C GLU A 39 -17.18 -4.66 14.48
N LYS A 40 -17.39 -3.62 15.30
CA LYS A 40 -18.44 -2.61 15.07
C LYS A 40 -18.33 -1.98 13.67
N PRO A 41 -17.14 -1.55 13.17
CA PRO A 41 -17.00 -1.05 11.80
C PRO A 41 -17.30 -2.09 10.70
N ILE A 42 -17.21 -3.39 11.00
CA ILE A 42 -17.65 -4.45 10.08
C ILE A 42 -19.17 -4.40 9.98
N GLY A 43 -19.87 -4.38 11.11
CA GLY A 43 -21.32 -4.28 11.14
C GLY A 43 -21.84 -3.01 10.47
N ASP A 44 -21.27 -1.84 10.78
CA ASP A 44 -21.64 -0.56 10.15
C ASP A 44 -21.51 -0.66 8.62
N PHE A 45 -20.40 -1.21 8.13
CA PHE A 45 -20.18 -1.37 6.71
C PHE A 45 -21.15 -2.37 6.06
N LEU A 46 -21.50 -3.46 6.73
CA LEU A 46 -22.46 -4.44 6.23
C LEU A 46 -23.87 -3.83 6.08
N LEU A 47 -24.30 -3.00 7.04
CA LEU A 47 -25.56 -2.22 6.92
C LEU A 47 -25.49 -1.27 5.72
N ASP A 48 -24.41 -0.51 5.59
CA ASP A 48 -24.20 0.40 4.47
C ASP A 48 -24.20 -0.34 3.13
N TRP A 49 -23.55 -1.50 3.04
CA TRP A 49 -23.47 -2.30 1.81
C TRP A 49 -24.82 -2.90 1.43
N CYS A 50 -25.55 -3.45 2.39
CA CYS A 50 -26.85 -4.10 2.15
C CYS A 50 -27.98 -3.10 1.89
N SER A 51 -27.82 -1.84 2.33
CA SER A 51 -28.75 -0.75 2.05
C SER A 51 -28.98 -0.53 0.54
N PRO A 52 -30.19 -0.12 0.10
CA PRO A 52 -30.47 0.20 -1.30
C PRO A 52 -29.75 1.45 -1.83
N LYS A 53 -29.09 2.23 -0.95
CA LYS A 53 -28.32 3.42 -1.38
C LYS A 53 -27.18 2.99 -2.33
N PRO A 54 -27.03 3.60 -3.52
CA PRO A 54 -26.02 3.19 -4.50
C PRO A 54 -24.59 3.62 -4.16
N SER A 55 -24.44 4.47 -3.13
CA SER A 55 -23.16 5.01 -2.69
C SER A 55 -22.99 4.94 -1.18
N LEU A 56 -21.73 4.96 -0.73
CA LEU A 56 -21.35 5.04 0.68
C LEU A 56 -20.20 6.03 0.87
N ASP A 57 -20.09 6.56 2.07
CA ASP A 57 -19.07 7.54 2.42
C ASP A 57 -17.88 6.86 3.09
N VAL A 58 -16.67 7.23 2.65
CA VAL A 58 -15.41 6.79 3.27
C VAL A 58 -14.58 8.00 3.68
N TYR A 59 -13.78 7.82 4.71
CA TYR A 59 -12.83 8.83 5.18
C TYR A 59 -11.42 8.41 4.78
N THR A 60 -10.71 9.31 4.10
CA THR A 60 -9.28 9.11 3.80
C THR A 60 -8.43 9.64 4.91
N SER A 61 -7.25 9.06 5.09
CA SER A 61 -6.31 9.47 6.13
C SER A 61 -5.63 10.81 5.88
N GLY A 62 -5.90 11.50 4.75
CA GLY A 62 -5.43 12.85 4.43
C GLY A 62 -3.94 13.10 4.68
N SER A 63 -3.12 13.23 3.62
CA SER A 63 -1.70 13.62 3.78
C SER A 63 -1.51 14.94 4.54
N THR A 64 -2.54 15.79 4.59
CA THR A 64 -2.59 17.11 5.24
C THR A 64 -3.22 17.11 6.65
N GLY A 65 -3.48 15.94 7.25
CA GLY A 65 -3.84 15.81 8.68
C GLY A 65 -5.33 15.63 9.00
N ALA A 66 -6.25 16.32 8.31
CA ALA A 66 -7.68 16.14 8.51
C ALA A 66 -8.27 15.07 7.56
N PRO A 67 -9.07 14.10 8.06
CA PRO A 67 -9.70 13.11 7.20
C PRO A 67 -10.64 13.75 6.17
N LYS A 68 -10.47 13.42 4.89
CA LYS A 68 -11.38 13.90 3.83
C LYS A 68 -12.47 12.87 3.59
N LYS A 69 -13.73 13.31 3.59
CA LYS A 69 -14.88 12.50 3.23
C LYS A 69 -14.95 12.36 1.70
N ILE A 70 -15.04 11.13 1.22
CA ILE A 70 -15.19 10.79 -0.20
C ILE A 70 -16.41 9.88 -0.35
N THR A 71 -17.28 10.17 -1.30
CA THR A 71 -18.43 9.32 -1.63
C THR A 71 -18.06 8.36 -2.75
N LEU A 72 -18.19 7.06 -2.50
CA LEU A 72 -17.88 5.99 -3.45
C LEU A 72 -19.15 5.33 -3.95
N GLN A 73 -19.20 4.99 -5.24
CA GLN A 73 -20.30 4.22 -5.81
C GLN A 73 -20.07 2.72 -5.56
N LYS A 74 -21.11 1.99 -5.10
CA LYS A 74 -21.03 0.54 -4.89
C LYS A 74 -20.75 -0.22 -6.19
N SER A 75 -21.20 0.31 -7.32
CA SER A 75 -20.86 -0.21 -8.65
C SER A 75 -19.36 -0.13 -8.95
N GLN A 76 -18.68 0.95 -8.54
CA GLN A 76 -17.23 1.10 -8.69
C GLN A 76 -16.48 0.13 -7.76
N MET A 77 -16.96 -0.05 -6.52
CA MET A 77 -16.41 -1.03 -5.59
C MET A 77 -16.55 -2.47 -6.11
N LEU A 78 -17.73 -2.81 -6.68
CA LEU A 78 -17.94 -4.08 -7.35
C LEU A 78 -16.96 -4.28 -8.50
N ASN A 79 -16.78 -3.27 -9.37
CA ASN A 79 -15.86 -3.37 -10.49
C ASN A 79 -14.41 -3.56 -10.02
N SER A 80 -14.00 -2.88 -8.93
CA SER A 80 -12.69 -3.07 -8.31
C SER A 80 -12.52 -4.51 -7.80
N ALA A 81 -13.53 -5.08 -7.14
CA ALA A 81 -13.51 -6.47 -6.70
C ALA A 81 -13.41 -7.46 -7.87
N MET A 82 -14.18 -7.25 -8.93
CA MET A 82 -14.12 -8.07 -10.16
C MET A 82 -12.74 -8.02 -10.81
N ALA A 83 -12.12 -6.84 -10.90
CA ALA A 83 -10.78 -6.69 -11.46
C ALA A 83 -9.72 -7.42 -10.60
N THR A 84 -9.82 -7.36 -9.27
CA THR A 84 -8.97 -8.15 -8.36
C THR A 84 -9.17 -9.65 -8.60
N GLY A 85 -10.43 -10.11 -8.65
CA GLY A 85 -10.75 -11.53 -8.86
C GLY A 85 -10.22 -12.06 -10.19
N GLN A 86 -10.42 -11.30 -11.27
CA GLN A 86 -9.92 -11.65 -12.61
C GLN A 86 -8.39 -11.70 -12.66
N TYR A 87 -7.70 -10.73 -12.05
CA TYR A 87 -6.23 -10.68 -12.10
C TYR A 87 -5.57 -11.82 -11.31
N PHE A 88 -6.09 -12.12 -10.12
CA PHE A 88 -5.49 -13.12 -9.24
C PHE A 88 -6.04 -14.53 -9.44
N GLY A 89 -7.11 -14.70 -10.23
CA GLY A 89 -7.81 -15.96 -10.40
C GLY A 89 -8.53 -16.38 -9.14
N LEU A 90 -9.24 -15.44 -8.48
CA LEU A 90 -10.05 -15.74 -7.31
C LEU A 90 -11.41 -16.25 -7.73
N GLU A 91 -11.77 -17.42 -7.21
CA GLU A 91 -13.01 -18.13 -7.53
C GLU A 91 -13.90 -18.24 -6.30
N ALA A 92 -15.20 -18.47 -6.54
CA ALA A 92 -16.15 -18.74 -5.47
C ALA A 92 -15.70 -19.95 -4.64
N GLY A 93 -15.79 -19.84 -3.33
CA GLY A 93 -15.34 -20.85 -2.38
C GLY A 93 -13.88 -20.73 -1.94
N ASN A 94 -13.04 -19.94 -2.63
CA ASN A 94 -11.69 -19.63 -2.14
C ASN A 94 -11.73 -18.96 -0.76
N THR A 95 -10.75 -19.28 0.08
CA THR A 95 -10.66 -18.73 1.44
C THR A 95 -9.88 -17.42 1.47
N ALA A 96 -10.34 -16.45 2.24
CA ALA A 96 -9.68 -15.17 2.39
C ALA A 96 -9.61 -14.73 3.85
N LEU A 97 -8.57 -13.98 4.20
CA LEU A 97 -8.38 -13.43 5.54
C LEU A 97 -8.49 -11.90 5.54
N LEU A 98 -9.45 -11.37 6.29
CA LEU A 98 -9.56 -9.96 6.67
C LEU A 98 -8.79 -9.71 7.99
N CYS A 99 -7.61 -9.11 7.87
CA CYS A 99 -6.81 -8.67 9.02
C CYS A 99 -6.48 -7.16 9.00
N LEU A 100 -7.15 -6.42 8.12
CA LEU A 100 -7.06 -4.97 8.00
C LEU A 100 -8.26 -4.31 8.69
N PRO A 101 -8.10 -3.11 9.27
CA PRO A 101 -9.20 -2.42 9.90
C PRO A 101 -10.25 -1.99 8.87
N VAL A 102 -11.52 -2.33 9.10
CA VAL A 102 -12.65 -1.96 8.23
C VAL A 102 -13.02 -0.48 8.34
N SER A 103 -12.43 0.27 9.28
CA SER A 103 -12.43 1.73 9.21
C SER A 103 -11.76 2.26 7.94
N SER A 104 -10.78 1.53 7.37
CA SER A 104 -10.11 1.85 6.11
C SER A 104 -10.81 1.26 4.88
N ILE A 105 -10.61 1.88 3.71
CA ILE A 105 -11.11 1.34 2.43
C ILE A 105 -10.51 -0.04 2.10
N ALA A 106 -9.27 -0.31 2.52
CA ALA A 106 -8.61 -1.59 2.27
C ALA A 106 -9.32 -2.75 3.00
N GLY A 107 -9.73 -2.53 4.25
CA GLY A 107 -10.54 -3.50 5.00
C GLY A 107 -11.94 -3.67 4.42
N LYS A 108 -12.64 -2.56 4.12
CA LYS A 108 -13.96 -2.59 3.46
C LYS A 108 -13.93 -3.40 2.15
N MET A 109 -12.89 -3.24 1.35
CA MET A 109 -12.78 -3.94 0.07
C MET A 109 -12.51 -5.44 0.19
N MET A 110 -12.01 -5.94 1.33
CA MET A 110 -11.97 -7.39 1.56
C MET A 110 -13.37 -7.97 1.74
N LEU A 111 -14.26 -7.26 2.45
CA LEU A 111 -15.68 -7.63 2.57
C LEU A 111 -16.36 -7.58 1.20
N VAL A 112 -16.15 -6.51 0.43
CA VAL A 112 -16.74 -6.41 -0.93
C VAL A 112 -16.25 -7.55 -1.83
N ARG A 113 -14.94 -7.82 -1.86
CA ARG A 113 -14.38 -8.94 -2.64
C ARG A 113 -15.02 -10.26 -2.25
N ALA A 114 -15.14 -10.54 -0.96
CA ALA A 114 -15.76 -11.76 -0.49
C ALA A 114 -17.23 -11.87 -0.89
N MET A 115 -18.02 -10.82 -0.67
CA MET A 115 -19.45 -10.81 -1.00
C MET A 115 -19.71 -10.87 -2.51
N VAL A 116 -18.88 -10.22 -3.32
CA VAL A 116 -19.04 -10.15 -4.80
C VAL A 116 -18.54 -11.42 -5.47
N LEU A 117 -17.37 -11.92 -5.06
CA LEU A 117 -16.71 -13.08 -5.69
C LEU A 117 -17.14 -14.42 -5.07
N GLY A 118 -17.82 -14.40 -3.92
CA GLY A 118 -18.23 -15.61 -3.21
C GLY A 118 -17.11 -16.26 -2.42
N LEU A 119 -16.19 -15.47 -1.87
CA LEU A 119 -15.10 -16.00 -1.05
C LEU A 119 -15.62 -16.37 0.34
N ARG A 120 -14.94 -17.31 1.00
CA ARG A 120 -15.12 -17.63 2.41
C ARG A 120 -14.16 -16.76 3.21
N LEU A 121 -14.69 -15.71 3.82
CA LEU A 121 -13.89 -14.71 4.53
C LEU A 121 -13.88 -14.97 6.02
N ASP A 122 -12.69 -15.19 6.57
CA ASP A 122 -12.48 -15.12 8.01
C ASP A 122 -11.94 -13.74 8.36
N TYR A 123 -12.34 -13.21 9.52
CA TYR A 123 -11.78 -11.97 10.04
C TYR A 123 -11.12 -12.17 11.40
N VAL A 124 -10.04 -11.42 11.62
CA VAL A 124 -9.32 -11.39 12.90
C VAL A 124 -9.14 -9.96 13.36
N MET A 125 -8.87 -9.78 14.65
CA MET A 125 -8.53 -8.46 15.19
C MET A 125 -7.31 -7.90 14.45
N PRO A 126 -7.40 -6.71 13.84
CA PRO A 126 -6.25 -6.08 13.19
C PRO A 126 -5.12 -5.88 14.19
N SER A 127 -3.95 -6.43 13.86
CA SER A 127 -2.75 -6.31 14.69
C SER A 127 -1.50 -6.26 13.80
N SER A 128 -0.34 -6.00 14.40
CA SER A 128 0.94 -6.12 13.69
C SER A 128 1.30 -7.57 13.36
N ARG A 129 0.70 -8.57 14.02
CA ARG A 129 0.97 -10.00 13.83
C ARG A 129 -0.32 -10.76 13.53
N PRO A 130 -0.99 -10.49 12.40
CA PRO A 130 -2.33 -11.02 12.13
C PRO A 130 -2.39 -12.55 12.00
N LEU A 131 -1.28 -13.20 11.65
CA LEU A 131 -1.21 -14.66 11.50
C LEU A 131 -0.82 -15.40 12.78
N LEU A 132 -0.57 -14.71 13.90
CA LEU A 132 -0.02 -15.33 15.11
C LEU A 132 -0.88 -16.52 15.60
N HIS A 133 -2.19 -16.33 15.60
CA HIS A 133 -3.16 -17.32 16.10
C HIS A 133 -3.94 -18.03 15.00
N THR A 134 -3.59 -17.84 13.72
CA THR A 134 -4.21 -18.57 12.61
C THR A 134 -3.54 -19.94 12.44
N SER A 135 -4.36 -20.99 12.29
CA SER A 135 -3.94 -22.34 11.94
C SER A 135 -4.37 -22.76 10.52
N CYS A 136 -5.17 -21.91 9.86
CA CYS A 136 -5.71 -22.16 8.53
C CYS A 136 -4.79 -21.60 7.44
N THR A 137 -4.83 -22.25 6.27
CA THR A 137 -4.28 -21.70 5.03
C THR A 137 -5.36 -20.91 4.28
N TYR A 138 -4.95 -19.82 3.61
CA TYR A 138 -5.84 -18.95 2.87
C TYR A 138 -5.42 -18.80 1.41
N ASP A 139 -6.38 -18.80 0.48
CA ASP A 139 -6.11 -18.50 -0.92
C ASP A 139 -5.69 -17.03 -1.13
N PHE A 140 -6.25 -16.11 -0.33
CA PHE A 140 -6.06 -14.68 -0.51
C PHE A 140 -6.00 -13.89 0.80
N CYS A 141 -5.03 -12.98 0.92
CA CYS A 141 -5.00 -12.01 2.01
C CYS A 141 -4.47 -10.65 1.53
N ALA A 142 -4.93 -9.59 2.17
CA ALA A 142 -4.39 -8.24 2.01
C ALA A 142 -3.78 -7.76 3.34
N MET A 143 -2.57 -7.21 3.27
CA MET A 143 -1.84 -6.71 4.44
C MET A 143 -1.13 -5.38 4.15
N VAL A 144 -0.71 -4.69 5.21
CA VAL A 144 0.32 -3.66 5.10
C VAL A 144 1.73 -4.28 5.23
N PRO A 145 2.80 -3.64 4.72
CA PRO A 145 4.17 -4.17 4.81
C PRO A 145 4.59 -4.58 6.23
N LEU A 146 4.21 -3.79 7.25
CA LEU A 146 4.53 -4.09 8.66
C LEU A 146 3.94 -5.42 9.12
N GLN A 147 2.71 -5.74 8.72
CA GLN A 147 2.04 -7.01 9.07
C GLN A 147 2.74 -8.20 8.43
N ALA A 148 3.14 -8.05 7.16
CA ALA A 148 3.90 -9.06 6.44
C ALA A 148 5.28 -9.29 7.07
N GLU A 149 6.00 -8.21 7.41
CA GLU A 149 7.30 -8.30 8.06
C GLU A 149 7.25 -9.02 9.42
N LYS A 150 6.19 -8.77 10.20
CA LYS A 150 6.01 -9.39 11.51
C LYS A 150 5.36 -10.77 11.45
N SER A 151 5.02 -11.27 10.26
CA SER A 151 4.39 -12.57 10.04
C SER A 151 5.14 -13.44 9.01
N LEU A 152 6.42 -13.14 8.74
CA LEU A 152 7.23 -13.80 7.70
C LEU A 152 7.18 -15.33 7.74
N GLU A 153 7.22 -15.93 8.93
CA GLU A 153 7.22 -17.38 9.14
C GLU A 153 5.94 -18.07 8.67
N LYS A 154 4.81 -17.35 8.63
CA LYS A 154 3.49 -17.86 8.24
C LYS A 154 3.00 -17.31 6.90
N ILE A 155 3.80 -16.51 6.20
CA ILE A 155 3.40 -16.02 4.87
C ILE A 155 3.09 -17.18 3.93
N GLY A 156 3.81 -18.31 4.05
CA GLY A 156 3.58 -19.53 3.29
C GLY A 156 2.18 -20.13 3.42
N ASP A 157 1.44 -19.81 4.48
CA ASP A 157 0.04 -20.24 4.66
C ASP A 157 -0.93 -19.43 3.78
N ILE A 158 -0.46 -18.37 3.12
CA ILE A 158 -1.24 -17.53 2.21
C ILE A 158 -0.78 -17.79 0.77
N LYS A 159 -1.67 -18.27 -0.10
CA LYS A 159 -1.35 -18.55 -1.51
C LYS A 159 -1.07 -17.27 -2.29
N THR A 160 -1.94 -16.28 -2.18
CA THR A 160 -1.79 -14.96 -2.81
C THR A 160 -1.89 -13.85 -1.77
N LEU A 161 -0.80 -13.09 -1.60
CA LEU A 161 -0.72 -11.97 -0.67
C LEU A 161 -0.56 -10.66 -1.43
N ILE A 162 -1.45 -9.71 -1.18
CA ILE A 162 -1.28 -8.33 -1.67
C ILE A 162 -0.85 -7.41 -0.53
N LEU A 163 0.16 -6.59 -0.79
CA LEU A 163 0.72 -5.61 0.13
C LEU A 163 0.41 -4.20 -0.38
N GLY A 164 -0.21 -3.39 0.47
CA GLY A 164 -0.59 -2.02 0.12
C GLY A 164 -0.47 -1.04 1.27
N GLY A 165 -0.81 0.22 0.99
CA GLY A 165 -0.82 1.31 1.99
C GLY A 165 0.56 1.93 2.31
N ALA A 166 1.65 1.26 1.95
CA ALA A 166 3.01 1.80 1.99
C ALA A 166 3.91 1.04 1.01
N ALA A 167 5.01 1.68 0.59
CA ALA A 167 6.05 1.02 -0.20
C ALA A 167 6.69 -0.12 0.60
N ILE A 168 7.04 -1.21 -0.09
CA ILE A 168 7.78 -2.33 0.51
C ILE A 168 9.25 -1.92 0.66
N SER A 169 9.80 -2.04 1.87
CA SER A 169 11.22 -1.76 2.09
C SER A 169 12.08 -2.81 1.37
N PHE A 170 13.27 -2.41 0.92
CA PHE A 170 14.20 -3.33 0.25
C PHE A 170 14.54 -4.57 1.10
N SER A 171 14.72 -4.36 2.42
CA SER A 171 14.96 -5.45 3.38
C SER A 171 13.80 -6.43 3.43
N LEU A 172 12.56 -5.93 3.49
CA LEU A 172 11.37 -6.77 3.46
C LEU A 172 11.22 -7.49 2.11
N GLU A 173 11.46 -6.82 0.99
CA GLU A 173 11.41 -7.42 -0.34
C GLU A 173 12.36 -8.63 -0.43
N LYS A 174 13.62 -8.48 0.04
CA LYS A 174 14.58 -9.60 0.11
C LYS A 174 14.09 -10.78 0.93
N LYS A 175 13.41 -10.53 2.06
CA LYS A 175 12.84 -11.59 2.90
C LYS A 175 11.67 -12.28 2.21
N LEU A 176 10.77 -11.51 1.58
CA LEU A 176 9.57 -12.02 0.90
C LEU A 176 9.88 -12.85 -0.34
N LYS A 177 10.98 -12.59 -1.06
CA LYS A 177 11.43 -13.41 -2.22
C LYS A 177 11.65 -14.88 -1.87
N LYS A 178 11.86 -15.20 -0.59
CA LYS A 178 12.05 -16.57 -0.11
C LYS A 178 10.73 -17.26 0.26
N ALA A 179 9.62 -16.52 0.30
CA ALA A 179 8.32 -17.08 0.64
C ALA A 179 7.76 -17.88 -0.55
N PRO A 180 7.16 -19.06 -0.31
CA PRO A 180 6.55 -19.87 -1.37
C PRO A 180 5.29 -19.21 -1.97
N SER A 181 4.73 -18.22 -1.28
CA SER A 181 3.55 -17.48 -1.66
C SER A 181 3.76 -16.55 -2.85
N ARG A 182 2.69 -16.33 -3.62
CA ARG A 182 2.65 -15.25 -4.61
C ARG A 182 2.41 -13.93 -3.90
N VAL A 183 3.46 -13.13 -3.75
CA VAL A 183 3.38 -11.84 -3.06
C VAL A 183 3.43 -10.70 -4.07
N PHE A 184 2.51 -9.75 -3.95
CA PHE A 184 2.41 -8.59 -4.83
C PHE A 184 2.41 -7.29 -4.04
N GLU A 185 3.15 -6.31 -4.54
CA GLU A 185 2.96 -4.91 -4.17
C GLU A 185 1.81 -4.32 -4.98
N THR A 186 0.97 -3.52 -4.34
CA THR A 186 -0.16 -2.86 -4.98
C THR A 186 0.07 -1.38 -5.14
N TYR A 187 -0.29 -0.83 -6.30
CA TYR A 187 -0.32 0.60 -6.57
C TYR A 187 -1.76 1.07 -6.74
N GLY A 188 -2.14 2.08 -5.96
CA GLY A 188 -3.48 2.64 -5.96
C GLY A 188 -3.70 3.66 -4.84
N MET A 189 -4.86 4.28 -4.86
CA MET A 189 -5.26 5.36 -3.97
C MET A 189 -6.78 5.33 -3.73
N THR A 190 -7.30 6.22 -2.89
CA THR A 190 -8.75 6.18 -2.59
C THR A 190 -9.58 6.62 -3.79
N GLU A 191 -9.05 7.53 -4.60
CA GLU A 191 -9.62 8.03 -5.86
C GLU A 191 -9.81 6.90 -6.88
N THR A 192 -9.08 5.80 -6.75
CA THR A 192 -9.22 4.58 -7.56
C THR A 192 -9.86 3.42 -6.78
N ILE A 193 -10.54 3.71 -5.66
CA ILE A 193 -11.06 2.76 -4.66
C ILE A 193 -9.95 2.02 -3.92
N THR A 194 -9.19 1.18 -4.64
CA THR A 194 -7.98 0.51 -4.15
C THR A 194 -6.93 0.44 -5.26
N HIS A 195 -6.39 -0.74 -5.56
CA HIS A 195 -5.30 -0.92 -6.49
C HIS A 195 -5.78 -0.96 -7.95
N VAL A 196 -4.98 -0.36 -8.83
CA VAL A 196 -5.16 -0.35 -10.29
C VAL A 196 -3.98 -0.95 -11.02
N ALA A 197 -2.88 -1.19 -10.32
CA ALA A 197 -1.72 -1.91 -10.82
C ALA A 197 -1.05 -2.70 -9.70
N VAL A 198 -0.33 -3.75 -10.07
CA VAL A 198 0.40 -4.60 -9.13
C VAL A 198 1.77 -4.99 -9.68
N ARG A 199 2.72 -5.19 -8.78
CA ARG A 199 4.08 -5.63 -9.09
C ARG A 199 4.37 -6.90 -8.31
N GLN A 200 4.82 -7.95 -8.98
CA GLN A 200 5.15 -9.18 -8.29
C GLN A 200 6.46 -9.03 -7.50
N VAL A 201 6.45 -9.49 -6.25
CA VAL A 201 7.61 -9.49 -5.34
C VAL A 201 8.18 -10.89 -5.20
N SER A 202 7.31 -11.90 -5.11
CA SER A 202 7.64 -13.33 -4.97
C SER A 202 6.73 -14.20 -5.86
N PRO A 203 7.19 -15.33 -6.42
CA PRO A 203 8.58 -15.85 -6.39
C PRO A 203 9.56 -15.10 -7.29
N THR A 204 9.10 -14.45 -8.35
CA THR A 204 9.94 -13.64 -9.24
C THR A 204 9.58 -12.18 -9.06
N THR A 205 10.59 -11.35 -8.85
CA THR A 205 10.37 -9.91 -8.69
C THR A 205 10.26 -9.26 -10.06
N ASP A 206 9.10 -8.68 -10.33
CA ASP A 206 8.92 -7.75 -11.44
C ASP A 206 9.52 -6.38 -11.08
N ASN A 207 10.12 -5.72 -12.07
CA ASN A 207 10.54 -4.32 -11.94
C ASN A 207 9.37 -3.35 -12.13
N ASP A 208 8.34 -3.79 -12.85
CA ASP A 208 7.26 -2.95 -13.34
C ASP A 208 5.94 -3.29 -12.64
N PHE A 209 5.14 -2.26 -12.40
CA PHE A 209 3.73 -2.43 -12.08
C PHE A 209 2.96 -2.74 -13.36
N LYS A 210 2.18 -3.82 -13.33
CA LYS A 210 1.26 -4.25 -14.39
C LYS A 210 -0.15 -3.80 -14.06
N LEU A 211 -0.86 -3.24 -15.04
CA LEU A 211 -2.22 -2.74 -14.85
C LEU A 211 -3.22 -3.86 -14.61
N LEU A 212 -4.24 -3.56 -13.82
CA LEU A 212 -5.47 -4.35 -13.74
C LEU A 212 -6.34 -4.12 -15.00
N PRO A 213 -7.30 -5.02 -15.28
CA PRO A 213 -8.22 -4.87 -16.40
C PRO A 213 -8.92 -3.49 -16.44
N PHE A 214 -9.11 -2.96 -17.64
CA PHE A 214 -9.84 -1.70 -17.91
C PHE A 214 -9.21 -0.43 -17.32
N VAL A 215 -7.91 -0.47 -17.03
CA VAL A 215 -7.11 0.69 -16.65
C VAL A 215 -6.23 1.10 -17.83
N GLU A 216 -6.22 2.38 -18.14
CA GLU A 216 -5.34 3.03 -19.11
C GLU A 216 -4.37 3.97 -18.36
N ILE A 217 -3.16 4.12 -18.90
CA ILE A 217 -2.14 5.01 -18.34
C ILE A 217 -1.56 5.95 -19.40
N SER A 218 -1.13 7.12 -18.94
CA SER A 218 -0.36 8.11 -19.70
C SER A 218 0.52 8.91 -18.74
N GLN A 219 1.22 9.93 -19.24
CA GLN A 219 2.00 10.86 -18.44
C GLN A 219 1.57 12.29 -18.71
N ASP A 220 1.66 13.15 -17.69
CA ASP A 220 1.58 14.60 -17.87
C ASP A 220 2.95 15.21 -18.26
N ASP A 221 3.01 16.53 -18.44
CA ASP A 221 4.24 17.26 -18.81
C ASP A 221 5.37 17.14 -17.77
N ARG A 222 5.03 16.72 -16.54
CA ARG A 222 5.99 16.47 -15.45
C ARG A 222 6.49 15.03 -15.44
N GLN A 223 6.07 14.21 -16.41
CA GLN A 223 6.31 12.76 -16.45
C GLN A 223 5.61 12.00 -15.30
N CYS A 224 4.63 12.62 -14.66
CA CYS A 224 3.84 11.99 -13.61
C CYS A 224 2.73 11.12 -14.21
N LEU A 225 2.42 10.02 -13.53
CA LEU A 225 1.41 9.06 -13.98
C LEU A 225 0.02 9.68 -14.00
N VAL A 226 -0.68 9.50 -15.12
CA VAL A 226 -2.10 9.81 -15.28
C VAL A 226 -2.87 8.50 -15.49
N LEU A 227 -3.79 8.21 -14.58
CA LEU A 227 -4.61 6.99 -14.60
C LEU A 227 -5.98 7.29 -15.17
N LYS A 228 -6.44 6.50 -16.13
CA LYS A 228 -7.83 6.51 -16.60
C LYS A 228 -8.45 5.15 -16.36
N ALA A 229 -9.33 5.07 -15.36
CA ALA A 229 -9.93 3.82 -14.90
C ALA A 229 -11.46 3.98 -14.79
N PRO A 230 -12.19 4.08 -15.93
CA PRO A 230 -13.61 4.49 -15.97
C PRO A 230 -14.55 3.58 -15.18
N LYS A 231 -14.14 2.35 -14.89
CA LYS A 231 -14.90 1.40 -14.08
C LYS A 231 -14.85 1.70 -12.58
N VAL A 232 -13.85 2.44 -12.10
CA VAL A 232 -13.61 2.70 -10.66
C VAL A 232 -13.48 4.19 -10.33
N SER A 233 -13.20 5.05 -11.31
CA SER A 233 -13.16 6.51 -11.19
C SER A 233 -13.85 7.15 -12.39
N SER A 234 -14.63 8.21 -12.15
CA SER A 234 -15.32 8.95 -13.21
C SER A 234 -14.38 9.85 -14.02
N ASN A 235 -13.31 10.33 -13.40
CA ASN A 235 -12.35 11.26 -14.01
C ASN A 235 -10.96 10.63 -14.06
N PRO A 236 -10.12 11.02 -15.04
CA PRO A 236 -8.70 10.72 -14.97
C PRO A 236 -8.09 11.22 -13.66
N VAL A 237 -7.22 10.41 -13.07
CA VAL A 237 -6.50 10.75 -11.83
C VAL A 237 -5.08 11.14 -12.21
N VAL A 238 -4.79 12.43 -12.13
CA VAL A 238 -3.43 12.96 -12.30
C VAL A 238 -2.70 12.82 -10.97
N THR A 239 -1.59 12.08 -10.97
CA THR A 239 -0.82 11.81 -9.76
C THR A 239 0.37 12.77 -9.64
N ASN A 240 1.09 12.70 -8.53
CA ASN A 240 2.43 13.28 -8.37
C ASN A 240 3.49 12.17 -8.30
N ASP A 241 3.24 11.05 -8.98
CA ASP A 241 4.14 9.90 -9.02
C ASP A 241 4.90 9.92 -10.35
N LEU A 242 6.21 10.14 -10.28
CA LEU A 242 7.11 10.02 -11.43
C LEU A 242 7.19 8.57 -11.85
N VAL A 243 7.03 8.32 -13.15
CA VAL A 243 7.05 6.97 -13.72
C VAL A 243 7.84 6.93 -15.02
N GLU A 244 8.24 5.73 -15.41
CA GLU A 244 8.69 5.41 -16.75
C GLU A 244 7.69 4.41 -17.34
N LEU A 245 7.00 4.77 -18.43
CA LEU A 245 6.08 3.85 -19.11
C LEU A 245 6.88 2.82 -19.89
N THR A 246 6.76 1.54 -19.53
CA THR A 246 7.47 0.44 -20.20
C THR A 246 6.60 -0.26 -21.24
N SER A 247 5.28 -0.09 -21.15
CA SER A 247 4.33 -0.47 -22.20
C SER A 247 3.01 0.28 -22.04
N LYS A 248 2.01 -0.02 -22.87
CA LYS A 248 0.63 0.48 -22.70
C LYS A 248 -0.03 -0.03 -21.40
N THR A 249 0.49 -1.09 -20.79
CA THR A 249 -0.11 -1.76 -19.63
C THR A 249 0.87 -1.96 -18.47
N SER A 250 2.04 -1.32 -18.53
CA SER A 250 3.07 -1.45 -17.49
C SER A 250 3.86 -0.16 -17.33
N PHE A 251 4.27 0.12 -16.09
CA PHE A 251 5.14 1.24 -15.78
C PHE A 251 6.07 0.92 -14.62
N LYS A 252 7.22 1.59 -14.59
CA LYS A 252 8.14 1.58 -13.47
C LYS A 252 7.89 2.83 -12.62
N TRP A 253 7.66 2.65 -11.33
CA TRP A 253 7.55 3.77 -10.40
C TRP A 253 8.94 4.27 -10.01
N LEU A 254 9.17 5.58 -10.17
CA LEU A 254 10.48 6.20 -9.92
C LEU A 254 10.54 6.91 -8.57
N GLY A 255 9.46 7.60 -8.18
CA GLY A 255 9.45 8.37 -6.94
C GLY A 255 8.31 9.38 -6.92
N ARG A 256 8.25 10.19 -5.87
CA ARG A 256 7.31 11.32 -5.79
C ARG A 256 7.91 12.56 -6.44
N TYR A 257 7.13 13.21 -7.29
CA TYR A 257 7.50 14.51 -7.85
C TYR A 257 7.77 15.54 -6.74
N ASP A 258 6.94 15.53 -5.70
CA ASP A 258 7.04 16.41 -4.53
C ASP A 258 8.36 16.22 -3.76
N ASN A 259 9.04 15.08 -3.92
CA ASN A 259 10.29 14.76 -3.23
C ASN A 259 11.53 15.09 -4.07
N VAL A 260 11.40 15.50 -5.33
CA VAL A 260 12.55 15.75 -6.22
C VAL A 260 13.45 16.84 -5.63
N ILE A 261 14.74 16.53 -5.52
CA ILE A 261 15.75 17.46 -5.02
C ILE A 261 16.44 18.10 -6.22
N ASN A 262 16.46 19.44 -6.25
CA ASN A 262 17.16 20.20 -7.28
C ASN A 262 18.54 20.63 -6.76
N SER A 263 19.59 19.90 -7.15
CA SER A 263 20.96 20.14 -6.69
C SER A 263 21.86 20.60 -7.83
N GLY A 264 22.25 21.87 -7.84
CA GLY A 264 23.11 22.45 -8.88
C GLY A 264 22.51 22.33 -10.29
N GLY A 265 21.18 22.43 -10.42
CA GLY A 265 20.46 22.25 -11.68
C GLY A 265 20.15 20.79 -12.06
N ILE A 266 20.57 19.82 -11.25
CA ILE A 266 20.33 18.40 -11.48
C ILE A 266 19.16 17.92 -10.62
N LYS A 267 18.21 17.21 -11.23
CA LYS A 267 17.08 16.58 -10.55
C LYS A 267 17.50 15.23 -9.99
N LEU A 268 17.47 15.12 -8.66
CA LEU A 268 17.75 13.89 -7.93
C LEU A 268 16.42 13.33 -7.40
N ILE A 269 16.15 12.06 -7.67
CA ILE A 269 14.94 11.37 -7.20
C ILE A 269 15.30 10.57 -5.94
N PRO A 270 14.86 10.97 -4.74
CA PRO A 270 15.26 10.34 -3.49
C PRO A 270 15.07 8.82 -3.47
N GLU A 271 13.93 8.34 -3.97
CA GLU A 271 13.58 6.93 -3.90
C GLU A 271 14.47 6.05 -4.79
N GLN A 272 14.98 6.60 -5.90
CA GLN A 272 15.98 5.90 -6.73
C GLN A 272 17.35 5.84 -6.03
N ILE A 273 17.74 6.92 -5.37
CA ILE A 273 19.00 6.97 -4.60
C ILE A 273 18.92 6.04 -3.39
N GLU A 274 17.78 6.02 -2.69
CA GLU A 274 17.54 5.11 -1.57
C GLU A 274 17.63 3.65 -1.98
N LYS A 275 17.08 3.29 -3.15
CA LYS A 275 17.21 1.93 -3.71
C LYS A 275 18.68 1.55 -3.99
N LYS A 276 19.53 2.50 -4.39
CA LYS A 276 20.98 2.27 -4.58
C LYS A 276 21.71 2.14 -3.25
N LEU A 277 21.29 2.91 -2.24
CA LEU A 277 21.88 2.92 -0.90
C LEU A 277 21.51 1.70 -0.06
N SER A 278 20.39 1.02 -0.37
CA SER A 278 19.85 -0.06 0.47
C SER A 278 20.71 -1.32 0.57
N SER A 279 21.74 -1.47 -0.27
CA SER A 279 22.75 -2.53 -0.13
C SER A 279 23.89 -2.17 0.82
N MET A 280 24.02 -0.90 1.19
CA MET A 280 25.12 -0.36 2.00
C MET A 280 24.67 0.14 3.37
N VAL A 281 23.39 0.49 3.51
CA VAL A 281 22.80 0.97 4.76
C VAL A 281 21.81 -0.08 5.28
N GLU A 282 22.17 -0.75 6.38
CA GLU A 282 21.34 -1.80 6.99
C GLU A 282 20.17 -1.22 7.80
N ASN A 283 20.43 -0.13 8.52
CA ASN A 283 19.44 0.60 9.30
C ASN A 283 18.34 1.20 8.42
N ARG A 284 17.24 1.63 9.02
CA ARG A 284 16.25 2.45 8.30
C ARG A 284 16.88 3.80 7.98
N PHE A 285 16.67 4.27 6.76
CA PHE A 285 17.22 5.54 6.31
C PHE A 285 16.30 6.21 5.29
N PHE A 286 16.53 7.49 5.04
CA PHE A 286 15.99 8.21 3.90
C PHE A 286 16.98 9.28 3.44
N VAL A 287 16.83 9.74 2.20
CA VAL A 287 17.53 10.92 1.69
C VAL A 287 16.57 12.09 1.52
N ILE A 288 17.07 13.30 1.72
CA ILE A 288 16.29 14.53 1.60
C ILE A 288 17.20 15.67 1.12
N GLY A 289 16.61 16.65 0.43
CA GLY A 289 17.28 17.87 0.02
C GLY A 289 17.11 18.95 1.09
N VAL A 290 18.22 19.56 1.51
CA VAL A 290 18.21 20.73 2.41
C VAL A 290 18.77 21.95 1.70
N PRO A 291 18.36 23.18 2.06
CA PRO A 291 18.89 24.40 1.46
C PRO A 291 20.42 24.44 1.46
N ASP A 292 21.00 24.92 0.36
CA ASP A 292 22.44 25.10 0.20
C ASP A 292 22.70 26.33 -0.68
N GLU A 293 23.64 27.19 -0.27
CA GLU A 293 23.91 28.46 -0.95
C GLU A 293 24.44 28.28 -2.39
N THR A 294 25.16 27.19 -2.65
CA THR A 294 25.78 26.94 -3.96
C THR A 294 24.91 26.07 -4.85
N LEU A 295 24.31 25.02 -4.27
CA LEU A 295 23.58 24.00 -5.01
C LEU A 295 22.07 24.27 -5.09
N GLY A 296 21.57 25.27 -4.35
CA GLY A 296 20.14 25.46 -4.10
C GLY A 296 19.63 24.45 -3.07
N GLN A 297 19.76 23.16 -3.37
CA GLN A 297 19.60 22.08 -2.40
C GLN A 297 20.79 21.12 -2.42
N LYS A 298 21.31 20.75 -1.25
CA LYS A 298 22.23 19.62 -1.10
C LYS A 298 21.50 18.37 -0.64
N LEU A 299 21.88 17.22 -1.21
CA LEU A 299 21.41 15.91 -0.80
C LEU A 299 22.06 15.52 0.53
N ILE A 300 21.27 15.13 1.52
CA ILE A 300 21.75 14.52 2.77
C ILE A 300 21.13 13.13 2.98
N LEU A 301 21.80 12.31 3.79
CA LEU A 301 21.32 11.01 4.24
C LEU A 301 21.01 11.07 5.73
N VAL A 302 19.84 10.59 6.12
CA VAL A 302 19.43 10.48 7.54
C VAL A 302 19.20 9.02 7.87
N VAL A 303 19.87 8.53 8.93
CA VAL A 303 19.84 7.12 9.36
C VAL A 303 19.24 7.00 10.76
N GLU A 304 18.36 6.01 10.95
CA GLU A 304 17.75 5.69 12.24
C GLU A 304 18.68 4.78 13.06
N GLY A 305 18.95 5.16 14.30
CA GLY A 305 19.82 4.46 15.24
C GLY A 305 21.21 5.09 15.39
N GLU A 306 22.02 4.52 16.28
CA GLU A 306 23.38 4.98 16.52
C GLU A 306 24.34 4.37 15.48
N VAL A 307 24.69 5.17 14.47
CA VAL A 307 25.55 4.74 13.35
C VAL A 307 26.82 5.59 13.29
N LYS A 308 27.96 4.93 13.10
CA LYS A 308 29.25 5.60 12.84
C LYS A 308 29.25 6.19 11.43
N THR A 309 28.82 7.44 11.30
CA THR A 309 28.60 8.14 10.01
C THR A 309 29.86 8.25 9.15
N ASN A 310 31.05 8.39 9.75
CA ASN A 310 32.31 8.52 9.00
C ASN A 310 32.63 7.30 8.13
N ASN A 311 32.52 6.09 8.68
CA ASN A 311 32.78 4.85 7.93
C ASN A 311 31.75 4.68 6.81
N LEU A 312 30.49 5.01 7.10
CA LEU A 312 29.41 4.93 6.12
C LEU A 312 29.62 5.92 4.97
N SER A 313 30.04 7.16 5.28
CA SER A 313 30.35 8.18 4.28
C SER A 313 31.45 7.71 3.32
N GLN A 314 32.53 7.13 3.83
CA GLN A 314 33.61 6.60 3.00
C GLN A 314 33.15 5.43 2.11
N ALA A 315 32.30 4.54 2.64
CA ALA A 315 31.75 3.42 1.87
C ALA A 315 30.83 3.91 0.74
N ILE A 316 29.94 4.86 1.04
CA ILE A 316 29.01 5.45 0.06
C ILE A 316 29.78 6.21 -1.03
N ALA A 317 30.79 7.00 -0.66
CA ALA A 317 31.58 7.79 -1.60
C ALA A 317 32.37 6.93 -2.61
N LYS A 318 32.70 5.68 -2.25
CA LYS A 318 33.38 4.72 -3.12
C LYS A 318 32.44 3.83 -3.92
N SER A 319 31.12 3.98 -3.75
CA SER A 319 30.15 3.10 -4.38
C SER A 319 30.06 3.34 -5.89
N PRO A 320 30.23 2.31 -6.74
CA PRO A 320 30.05 2.45 -8.19
C PRO A 320 28.57 2.59 -8.59
N LEU A 321 27.62 2.40 -7.66
CA LEU A 321 26.18 2.47 -7.92
C LEU A 321 25.64 3.90 -7.95
N LEU A 322 26.38 4.86 -7.38
CA LEU A 322 25.97 6.25 -7.23
C LEU A 322 26.71 7.16 -8.21
N GLY A 323 25.96 8.02 -8.89
CA GLY A 323 26.56 9.13 -9.63
C GLY A 323 27.16 10.17 -8.69
N LYS A 324 28.09 11.00 -9.20
CA LYS A 324 28.77 12.08 -8.45
C LYS A 324 27.82 12.97 -7.64
N TYR A 325 26.64 13.27 -8.18
CA TYR A 325 25.64 14.14 -7.54
C TYR A 325 24.68 13.39 -6.61
N GLU A 326 24.65 12.05 -6.67
CA GLU A 326 23.83 11.19 -5.81
C GLU A 326 24.54 10.82 -4.51
N ILE A 327 25.82 11.19 -4.35
CA ILE A 327 26.57 11.01 -3.10
C ILE A 327 26.08 12.07 -2.10
N PRO A 328 25.48 11.67 -0.96
CA PRO A 328 25.07 12.59 0.09
C PRO A 328 26.24 13.46 0.57
N LYS A 329 26.02 14.76 0.71
CA LYS A 329 27.03 15.71 1.18
C LYS A 329 27.29 15.54 2.67
N GLU A 330 26.25 15.18 3.42
CA GLU A 330 26.30 14.96 4.86
C GLU A 330 25.45 13.74 5.24
N ILE A 331 25.84 13.09 6.34
CA ILE A 331 25.14 11.95 6.92
C ILE A 331 24.84 12.25 8.38
N PHE A 332 23.55 12.21 8.71
CA PHE A 332 23.06 12.40 10.07
C PHE A 332 22.47 11.10 10.61
N SER A 333 22.54 10.94 11.94
CA SER A 333 21.86 9.87 12.65
C SER A 333 20.87 10.44 13.66
N THR A 334 19.75 9.75 13.85
CA THR A 334 18.77 10.07 14.90
C THR A 334 18.31 8.79 15.57
N LYS A 335 18.02 8.84 16.87
CA LYS A 335 17.62 7.65 17.63
C LYS A 335 16.38 6.97 17.05
N LYS A 336 15.41 7.74 16.57
CA LYS A 336 14.15 7.24 16.02
C LYS A 336 13.53 8.24 15.04
N PHE A 337 12.94 7.73 13.97
CA PHE A 337 12.17 8.50 13.01
C PHE A 337 10.79 8.89 13.55
N ILE A 338 10.31 10.04 13.09
CA ILE A 338 8.92 10.43 13.33
C ILE A 338 8.06 9.73 12.29
N GLU A 339 7.02 9.03 12.75
CA GLU A 339 6.13 8.25 11.90
C GLU A 339 4.67 8.69 12.04
N THR A 340 3.87 8.36 11.04
CA THR A 340 2.41 8.41 11.15
C THR A 340 1.89 7.19 11.92
N LYS A 341 0.59 7.19 12.27
CA LYS A 341 -0.07 6.01 12.89
C LYS A 341 0.02 4.73 12.04
N THR A 342 0.24 4.87 10.72
CA THR A 342 0.39 3.75 9.79
C THR A 342 1.85 3.36 9.55
N GLY A 343 2.80 3.91 10.31
CA GLY A 343 4.23 3.59 10.22
C GLY A 343 4.99 4.28 9.08
N LYS A 344 4.36 5.22 8.35
CA LYS A 344 5.04 6.01 7.30
C LYS A 344 5.96 7.05 7.94
N VAL A 345 7.22 7.09 7.52
CA VAL A 345 8.21 8.09 7.95
C VAL A 345 7.79 9.49 7.49
N GLN A 346 7.82 10.45 8.41
CA GLN A 346 7.62 11.88 8.15
C GLN A 346 9.01 12.54 8.04
N ARG A 347 9.55 12.58 6.81
CA ARG A 347 10.93 13.03 6.54
C ARG A 347 11.20 14.45 7.08
N ASP A 348 10.33 15.41 6.77
CA ASP A 348 10.50 16.80 7.20
C ASP A 348 10.45 16.95 8.73
N LYS A 349 9.49 16.30 9.39
CA LYS A 349 9.41 16.33 10.86
C LYS A 349 10.63 15.66 11.50
N THR A 350 11.14 14.58 10.89
CA THR A 350 12.35 13.92 11.38
C THR A 350 13.58 14.80 11.17
N LEU A 351 13.63 15.55 10.06
CA LEU A 351 14.66 16.54 9.79
C LEU A 351 14.67 17.65 10.86
N ASP A 352 13.50 18.08 11.33
CA ASP A 352 13.41 19.08 12.42
C ASP A 352 14.11 18.64 13.71
N LEU A 353 14.17 17.33 14.00
CA LEU A 353 14.88 16.80 15.18
C LEU A 353 16.39 16.97 15.11
N ILE A 354 16.94 17.03 13.90
CA ILE A 354 18.38 17.11 13.64
C ILE A 354 18.80 18.51 13.14
N LYS A 355 17.86 19.47 13.08
CA LYS A 355 18.13 20.85 12.63
C LYS A 355 19.24 21.55 13.42
N ASN A 356 19.34 21.27 14.72
CA ASN A 356 20.41 21.82 15.56
C ASN A 356 21.79 21.21 15.31
N SER A 357 21.87 20.18 14.46
CA SER A 357 23.13 19.54 14.07
C SER A 357 23.65 20.03 12.71
N PHE A 358 22.90 20.89 12.02
CA PHE A 358 23.40 21.55 10.81
C PHE A 358 24.37 22.66 11.19
N PRO A 359 25.51 22.79 10.48
CA PRO A 359 26.47 23.85 10.69
C PRO A 359 25.95 25.24 10.31
#